data_AF-A0A812N2K6-F1
#
_entry.id   AF-A0A812N2K6-F1
#
_cell.length_a   1.000
_cell.length_b   1.000
_cell.length_c   1.000
_cell.angle_alpha   90.00
_cell.angle_beta   90.00
_cell.angle_gamma   90.00
#
_symmetry.space_group_name_H-M   'P 1'
#
loop_
_entity.id
_entity.type
_entity.pdbx_description
1 polymer ?
#
loop_
_entity_poly.entity_id
_entity_poly.type
_entity_poly.pdbx_seq_one_letter_code
_entity_poly.pdbx_strand_id
1 'polypeptide(L)'
;MAPQIVGNGIGYEAISSLHVDQAVAEAALRDSGLPLAFYQSWNASWFDPSVYFDNYTEIPTSSLARCNETWLGDANFMADYVTVSGDHEGLHPDGTAVCPDGFWFLAPSCRANPSRCVPSIASVTPRGRDIQQMLQKSAAFDMPLAISRPIDESARLALPHNFRVAFWNLAPGLNFLPMRMVAVQFPPQDNVAWAQGDLRTMFAGSLSEKLVSRDLSVLAPPVVELLTNFEVSNAVTDQLLFDLVDSNQSMCQWLLSNRAIWSSWIPDETQCSPGFGLHYISGGEYAASREDLDLLGCKACSSGRYSEQLFDQRGYTHTCD
;
A
#
# COMPACT_ATOMS: atom_id res chain seq x y z
N MET A 1 16.94 20.38 -13.36
CA MET A 1 15.74 20.91 -12.69
C MET A 1 15.03 19.79 -11.95
N ALA A 2 14.38 20.06 -10.82
CA ALA A 2 13.64 19.05 -10.06
C ALA A 2 12.33 18.66 -10.77
N PRO A 3 11.90 17.39 -10.71
CA PRO A 3 10.62 16.94 -11.26
C PRO A 3 9.42 17.65 -10.61
N GLN A 4 8.26 17.60 -11.25
CA GLN A 4 7.00 18.12 -10.74
C GLN A 4 6.00 17.00 -10.45
N ILE A 5 5.23 17.14 -9.38
CA ILE A 5 4.11 16.24 -9.03
C ILE A 5 2.91 16.60 -9.91
N VAL A 6 2.20 15.60 -10.43
CA VAL A 6 0.98 15.78 -11.24
C VAL A 6 -0.17 14.93 -10.73
N GLY A 7 -1.38 15.50 -10.71
CA GLY A 7 -2.58 14.84 -10.18
C GLY A 7 -2.52 14.56 -8.67
N ASN A 8 -3.43 13.71 -8.20
CA ASN A 8 -3.58 13.36 -6.77
C ASN A 8 -3.03 11.95 -6.44
N GLY A 9 -1.99 11.53 -7.16
CA GLY A 9 -1.41 10.19 -7.08
C GLY A 9 -2.00 9.18 -8.08
N ILE A 10 -1.63 7.91 -7.94
CA ILE A 10 -2.00 6.83 -8.85
C ILE A 10 -3.42 6.28 -8.61
N GLY A 11 -4.09 6.63 -7.51
CA GLY A 11 -5.48 6.22 -7.21
C GLY A 11 -5.64 5.06 -6.23
N TYR A 12 -4.53 4.49 -5.78
CA TYR A 12 -4.49 3.44 -4.77
C TYR A 12 -3.59 3.87 -3.60
N GLU A 13 -3.94 3.43 -2.39
CA GLU A 13 -3.18 3.71 -1.17
C GLU A 13 -2.43 2.46 -0.74
N ALA A 14 -1.12 2.59 -0.55
CA ALA A 14 -0.33 1.48 -0.04
C ALA A 14 -0.52 1.32 1.48
N ILE A 15 -1.11 0.21 1.91
CA ILE A 15 -1.41 -0.10 3.31
C ILE A 15 -0.27 -0.94 3.88
N SER A 16 0.36 -0.44 4.95
CA SER A 16 1.31 -1.22 5.75
C SER A 16 0.63 -1.65 7.04
N SER A 17 0.35 -2.95 7.17
CA SER A 17 -0.38 -3.50 8.32
C SER A 17 -0.01 -4.96 8.58
N LEU A 18 -0.59 -5.51 9.64
CA LEU A 18 -0.68 -6.95 9.87
C LEU A 18 -1.64 -7.56 8.83
N HIS A 19 -1.24 -8.68 8.24
CA HIS A 19 -2.01 -9.43 7.26
C HIS A 19 -2.13 -10.89 7.69
N VAL A 20 -3.13 -11.57 7.13
CA VAL A 20 -3.32 -13.00 7.21
C VAL A 20 -3.58 -13.58 5.82
N ASP A 21 -3.35 -14.87 5.64
CA ASP A 21 -3.76 -15.58 4.42
C ASP A 21 -5.29 -15.54 4.27
N GLN A 22 -5.80 -15.35 3.05
CA GLN A 22 -7.23 -15.38 2.77
C GLN A 22 -7.88 -16.69 3.22
N ALA A 23 -7.25 -17.83 2.99
CA ALA A 23 -7.78 -19.13 3.38
C ALA A 23 -7.95 -19.24 4.91
N VAL A 24 -7.03 -18.64 5.69
CA VAL A 24 -7.11 -18.57 7.15
C VAL A 24 -8.26 -17.65 7.57
N ALA A 25 -8.38 -16.47 6.96
CA ALA A 25 -9.48 -15.54 7.25
C ALA A 25 -10.86 -16.12 6.92
N GLU A 26 -10.99 -16.81 5.79
CA GLU A 26 -12.24 -17.45 5.36
C GLU A 26 -12.61 -18.63 6.26
N ALA A 27 -11.62 -19.43 6.69
CA ALA A 27 -11.86 -20.50 7.64
C ALA A 27 -12.38 -19.96 8.98
N ALA A 28 -11.75 -18.91 9.50
CA ALA A 28 -12.19 -18.28 10.75
C ALA A 28 -13.60 -17.69 10.68
N LEU A 29 -13.92 -17.02 9.58
CA LEU A 29 -15.24 -16.47 9.35
C LEU A 29 -16.31 -17.57 9.22
N ARG A 30 -16.02 -18.62 8.45
CA ARG A 30 -16.97 -19.71 8.20
C ARG A 30 -17.22 -20.56 9.45
N ASP A 31 -16.17 -20.90 10.18
CA ASP A 31 -16.26 -21.90 11.24
C ASP A 31 -16.72 -21.30 12.58
N SER A 32 -16.49 -20.00 12.81
CA SER A 32 -16.83 -19.35 14.09
C SER A 32 -17.36 -17.92 13.96
N GLY A 33 -17.64 -17.44 12.75
CA GLY A 33 -18.11 -16.07 12.55
C GLY A 33 -17.07 -15.02 12.93
N LEU A 34 -15.77 -15.37 12.88
CA LEU A 34 -14.67 -14.53 13.34
C LEU A 34 -14.00 -13.79 12.17
N PRO A 35 -14.32 -12.51 11.90
CA PRO A 35 -13.71 -11.77 10.80
C PRO A 35 -12.29 -11.31 11.17
N LEU A 36 -11.28 -12.12 10.86
CA LEU A 36 -9.87 -11.79 11.12
C LEU A 36 -9.37 -10.51 10.42
N ALA A 37 -10.11 -10.00 9.43
CA ALA A 37 -9.85 -8.71 8.79
C ALA A 37 -10.09 -7.49 9.72
N PHE A 38 -10.67 -7.68 10.91
CA PHE A 38 -10.98 -6.58 11.82
C PHE A 38 -10.33 -6.76 13.19
N TYR A 39 -9.61 -5.74 13.66
CA TYR A 39 -8.79 -5.84 14.88
C TYR A 39 -9.55 -6.29 16.13
N GLN A 40 -10.84 -5.94 16.28
CA GLN A 40 -11.62 -6.31 17.47
C GLN A 40 -11.84 -7.83 17.58
N SER A 41 -11.83 -8.55 16.45
CA SER A 41 -11.92 -10.01 16.42
C SER A 41 -10.66 -10.71 16.90
N TRP A 42 -9.58 -9.97 17.15
CA TRP A 42 -8.34 -10.51 17.70
C TRP A 42 -8.28 -10.44 19.22
N ASN A 43 -9.23 -9.79 19.88
CA ASN A 43 -9.20 -9.62 21.32
C ASN A 43 -9.35 -10.97 22.06
N ALA A 44 -8.32 -11.37 22.80
CA ALA A 44 -8.21 -12.70 23.42
C ALA A 44 -9.18 -12.91 24.59
N SER A 45 -9.73 -11.82 25.16
CA SER A 45 -10.75 -11.87 26.20
C SER A 45 -12.11 -12.34 25.69
N TRP A 46 -12.39 -12.17 24.39
CA TRP A 46 -13.66 -12.56 23.76
C TRP A 46 -13.53 -13.66 22.72
N PHE A 47 -12.37 -13.79 22.08
CA PHE A 47 -12.14 -14.69 20.96
C PHE A 47 -10.87 -15.52 21.13
N ASP A 48 -10.73 -16.58 20.34
CA ASP A 48 -9.54 -17.43 20.31
C ASP A 48 -9.00 -17.59 18.89
N PRO A 49 -8.37 -16.55 18.32
CA PRO A 49 -7.90 -16.61 16.94
C PRO A 49 -6.80 -17.66 16.73
N SER A 50 -6.08 -18.07 17.78
CA SER A 50 -4.95 -19.01 17.67
C SER A 50 -5.31 -20.38 17.11
N VAL A 51 -6.58 -20.79 17.17
CA VAL A 51 -7.02 -22.08 16.62
C VAL A 51 -6.85 -22.17 15.09
N TYR A 52 -6.72 -21.04 14.41
CA TYR A 52 -6.55 -20.96 12.95
C TYR A 52 -5.09 -20.86 12.49
N PHE A 53 -4.15 -20.70 13.43
CA PHE A 53 -2.73 -20.52 13.16
C PHE A 53 -1.93 -21.72 13.66
N ASP A 54 -0.70 -21.86 13.18
CA ASP A 54 0.23 -22.85 13.72
C ASP A 54 0.78 -22.36 15.07
N ASN A 55 1.35 -23.25 15.87
CA ASN A 55 1.92 -22.82 17.15
C ASN A 55 3.25 -22.10 16.90
N TYR A 56 3.49 -20.98 17.59
CA TYR A 56 4.75 -20.23 17.41
C TYR A 56 6.00 -21.05 17.73
N THR A 57 5.88 -22.08 18.59
CA THR A 57 6.97 -22.99 18.93
C THR A 57 7.30 -24.00 17.81
N GLU A 58 6.43 -24.18 16.82
CA GLU A 58 6.66 -25.03 15.65
C GLU A 58 7.46 -24.31 14.55
N ILE A 59 7.57 -22.98 14.65
CA ILE A 59 8.31 -22.17 13.69
C ILE A 59 9.82 -22.33 13.91
N PRO A 60 10.61 -22.70 12.89
CA PRO A 60 12.05 -22.92 13.04
C PRO A 60 12.77 -21.64 13.47
N THR A 61 13.38 -21.66 14.66
CA THR A 61 14.17 -20.52 15.16
C THR A 61 15.39 -20.21 14.31
N SER A 62 15.86 -21.14 13.48
CA SER A 62 16.89 -20.90 12.46
C SER A 62 16.49 -19.86 11.40
N SER A 63 15.19 -19.60 11.24
CA SER A 63 14.64 -18.60 10.32
C SER A 63 14.36 -17.26 11.00
N LEU A 64 14.64 -17.13 12.30
CA LEU A 64 14.32 -15.97 13.12
C LEU A 64 15.59 -15.30 13.65
N ALA A 65 15.56 -13.97 13.72
CA ALA A 65 16.59 -13.21 14.42
C ALA A 65 16.39 -13.32 15.94
N ARG A 66 17.48 -13.37 16.70
CA ARG A 66 17.40 -13.35 18.17
C ARG A 66 16.93 -11.97 18.63
N CYS A 67 16.07 -11.91 19.66
CA CYS A 67 15.52 -10.64 20.15
C CYS A 67 16.62 -9.62 20.49
N ASN A 68 17.71 -10.06 21.14
CA ASN A 68 18.84 -9.21 21.52
C ASN A 68 19.68 -8.69 20.33
N GLU A 69 19.47 -9.22 19.12
CA GLU A 69 20.10 -8.76 17.88
C GLU A 69 19.14 -7.88 17.05
N THR A 70 17.95 -7.58 17.57
CA THR A 70 16.92 -6.75 16.95
C THR A 70 16.59 -5.54 17.83
N TRP A 71 15.63 -4.71 17.40
CA TRP A 71 15.11 -3.61 18.24
C TRP A 71 14.50 -4.06 19.57
N LEU A 72 14.10 -5.33 19.68
CA LEU A 72 13.65 -5.90 20.96
C LEU A 72 14.78 -5.92 22.02
N GLY A 73 16.05 -5.92 21.59
CA GLY A 73 17.22 -5.77 22.45
C GLY A 73 17.62 -4.32 22.75
N ASP A 74 16.89 -3.33 22.25
CA ASP A 74 17.15 -1.90 22.47
C ASP A 74 16.18 -1.34 23.51
N ALA A 75 16.71 -0.92 24.66
CA ALA A 75 15.93 -0.36 25.75
C ALA A 75 15.20 0.94 25.38
N ASN A 76 15.74 1.76 24.48
CA ASN A 76 15.05 2.99 24.04
C ASN A 76 13.86 2.65 23.16
N PHE A 77 14.00 1.66 22.28
CA PHE A 77 12.90 1.19 21.43
C PHE A 77 11.77 0.60 22.29
N MET A 78 12.10 -0.21 23.30
CA MET A 78 11.12 -0.78 24.21
C MET A 78 10.53 0.25 25.19
N ALA A 79 11.24 1.34 25.49
CA ALA A 79 10.67 2.46 26.25
C ALA A 79 9.50 3.13 25.50
N ASP A 80 9.61 3.29 24.18
CA ASP A 80 8.51 3.81 23.35
C ASP A 80 7.28 2.87 23.39
N TYR A 81 7.51 1.55 23.48
CA TYR A 81 6.43 0.58 23.60
C TYR A 81 5.68 0.76 24.92
N VAL A 82 6.40 0.75 26.04
CA VAL A 82 5.79 0.80 27.38
C VAL A 82 5.18 2.15 27.69
N THR A 83 5.73 3.24 27.15
CA THR A 83 5.13 4.58 27.27
C THR A 83 3.69 4.60 26.74
N VAL A 84 3.42 3.83 25.68
CA VAL A 84 2.10 3.76 25.04
C VAL A 84 1.24 2.63 25.62
N SER A 85 1.82 1.47 25.91
CA SER A 85 1.08 0.28 26.32
C SER A 85 0.89 0.14 27.83
N GLY A 86 1.79 0.69 28.64
CA GLY A 86 1.90 0.43 30.06
C GLY A 86 2.39 -0.98 30.42
N ASP A 87 2.78 -1.81 29.45
CA ASP A 87 3.18 -3.20 29.68
C ASP A 87 4.63 -3.33 30.17
N HIS A 88 4.84 -3.03 31.45
CA HIS A 88 6.14 -3.21 32.09
C HIS A 88 6.55 -4.68 32.26
N GLU A 89 5.60 -5.63 32.27
CA GLU A 89 5.90 -7.06 32.37
C GLU A 89 6.57 -7.61 31.10
N GLY A 90 6.48 -6.88 29.99
CA GLY A 90 7.15 -7.22 28.74
C GLY A 90 8.63 -6.89 28.73
N LEU A 91 9.17 -6.27 29.79
CA LEU A 91 10.54 -5.75 29.84
C LEU A 91 11.37 -6.43 30.93
N HIS A 92 12.64 -6.65 30.62
CA HIS A 92 13.67 -6.93 31.59
C HIS A 92 13.99 -5.68 32.42
N PRO A 93 14.63 -5.81 33.59
CA PRO A 93 15.04 -4.67 34.41
C PRO A 93 15.99 -3.68 33.71
N ASP A 94 16.69 -4.13 32.66
CA ASP A 94 17.57 -3.29 31.84
C ASP A 94 16.81 -2.52 30.73
N GLY A 95 15.49 -2.71 30.64
CA GLY A 95 14.61 -2.05 29.68
C GLY A 95 14.45 -2.79 28.35
N THR A 96 15.15 -3.91 28.13
CA THR A 96 15.01 -4.72 26.90
C THR A 96 13.78 -5.62 26.95
N ALA A 97 13.33 -6.15 25.81
CA ALA A 97 12.15 -7.01 25.74
C ALA A 97 12.39 -8.39 26.36
N VAL A 98 11.39 -8.92 27.07
CA VAL A 98 11.39 -10.31 27.54
C VAL A 98 10.97 -11.24 26.40
N CYS A 99 11.94 -11.99 25.87
CA CYS A 99 11.69 -13.08 24.93
C CYS A 99 12.03 -14.43 25.61
N PRO A 100 11.03 -15.21 26.07
CA PRO A 100 11.26 -16.41 26.89
C PRO A 100 12.20 -17.45 26.28
N ASP A 101 12.18 -17.57 24.95
CA ASP A 101 13.04 -18.48 24.18
C ASP A 101 14.15 -17.76 23.40
N GLY A 102 14.27 -16.44 23.56
CA GLY A 102 15.21 -15.58 22.86
C GLY A 102 14.82 -15.18 21.44
N PHE A 103 13.66 -15.59 20.91
CA PHE A 103 13.22 -15.31 19.54
C PHE A 103 11.85 -14.65 19.45
N TRP A 104 10.96 -14.92 20.41
CA TRP A 104 9.57 -14.46 20.39
C TRP A 104 9.27 -13.53 21.56
N PHE A 105 8.78 -12.33 21.25
CA PHE A 105 8.10 -11.49 22.21
C PHE A 105 6.63 -11.90 22.27
N LEU A 106 6.14 -12.27 23.45
CA LEU A 106 4.74 -12.66 23.63
C LEU A 106 3.92 -11.44 24.05
N ALA A 107 2.74 -11.22 23.49
CA ALA A 107 1.85 -10.13 23.91
C ALA A 107 1.24 -10.40 25.30
N PRO A 108 0.84 -9.35 26.06
CA PRO A 108 0.28 -9.51 27.41
C PRO A 108 -0.88 -10.52 27.47
N SER A 109 -1.74 -10.51 26.45
CA SER A 109 -2.96 -11.30 26.40
C SER A 109 -2.73 -12.82 26.25
N CYS A 110 -1.53 -13.25 25.89
CA CYS A 110 -1.20 -14.67 25.72
C CYS A 110 0.02 -15.15 26.51
N ARG A 111 0.78 -14.27 27.19
CA ARG A 111 1.96 -14.65 28.00
C ARG A 111 1.66 -15.70 29.07
N ALA A 112 0.51 -15.59 29.74
CA ALA A 112 0.11 -16.54 30.78
C ALA A 112 -0.23 -17.93 30.22
N ASN A 113 -0.55 -18.02 28.93
CA ASN A 113 -0.79 -19.28 28.23
C ASN A 113 -0.20 -19.21 26.81
N PRO A 114 1.12 -19.43 26.65
CA PRO A 114 1.81 -19.22 25.38
C PRO A 114 1.23 -20.02 24.20
N SER A 115 0.56 -21.15 24.45
CA SER A 115 -0.08 -21.93 23.39
C SER A 115 -1.21 -21.20 22.65
N ARG A 116 -1.74 -20.11 23.24
CA ARG A 116 -2.72 -19.22 22.60
C ARG A 116 -2.10 -18.07 21.83
N CYS A 117 -0.77 -17.94 21.81
CA CYS A 117 -0.12 -16.88 21.03
C CYS A 117 -0.10 -17.24 19.54
N VAL A 118 -0.61 -16.34 18.70
CA VAL A 118 -0.57 -16.38 17.25
C VAL A 118 0.83 -15.97 16.75
N PRO A 119 1.57 -16.85 16.06
CA PRO A 119 2.83 -16.47 15.44
C PRO A 119 2.63 -15.32 14.45
N SER A 120 3.37 -14.25 14.67
CA SER A 120 3.24 -12.98 13.96
C SER A 120 4.62 -12.51 13.51
N ILE A 121 4.85 -12.57 12.20
CA ILE A 121 6.15 -12.30 11.58
C ILE A 121 6.24 -10.84 11.15
N ALA A 122 7.18 -10.10 11.73
CA ALA A 122 7.50 -8.76 11.28
C ALA A 122 8.20 -8.77 9.91
N SER A 123 8.36 -7.60 9.30
CA SER A 123 9.20 -7.42 8.13
C SER A 123 10.68 -7.23 8.53
N VAL A 124 11.56 -7.05 7.53
CA VAL A 124 12.99 -6.80 7.73
C VAL A 124 13.34 -5.31 7.59
N THR A 125 12.47 -4.42 8.07
CA THR A 125 12.67 -2.97 7.90
C THR A 125 13.87 -2.47 8.70
N PRO A 126 14.68 -1.49 8.24
CA PRO A 126 15.87 -1.04 8.97
C PRO A 126 15.62 -0.30 10.30
N ARG A 127 14.36 -0.03 10.67
CA ARG A 127 14.01 0.79 11.84
C ARG A 127 13.02 0.12 12.79
N GLY A 128 12.56 -1.10 12.50
CA GLY A 128 11.64 -1.84 13.36
C GLY A 128 10.26 -1.20 13.56
N ARG A 129 9.84 -0.26 12.70
CA ARG A 129 8.56 0.46 12.86
C ARG A 129 7.36 -0.48 12.80
N ASP A 130 7.46 -1.54 12.01
CA ASP A 130 6.51 -2.64 11.94
C ASP A 130 6.43 -3.42 13.25
N ILE A 131 7.57 -3.78 13.85
CA ILE A 131 7.60 -4.41 15.19
C ILE A 131 6.95 -3.48 16.22
N GLN A 132 7.30 -2.19 16.22
CA GLN A 132 6.73 -1.22 17.17
C GLN A 132 5.21 -1.13 17.07
N GLN A 133 4.68 -1.12 15.83
CA GLN A 133 3.24 -1.16 15.59
C GLN A 133 2.63 -2.47 16.10
N MET A 134 3.23 -3.62 15.80
CA MET A 134 2.72 -4.91 16.27
C MET A 134 2.67 -4.98 17.80
N LEU A 135 3.72 -4.50 18.48
CA LEU A 135 3.80 -4.45 19.95
C LEU A 135 2.68 -3.58 20.54
N GLN A 136 2.59 -2.32 20.11
CA GLN A 136 1.62 -1.37 20.67
C GLN A 136 0.17 -1.79 20.37
N LYS A 137 -0.10 -2.27 19.14
CA LYS A 137 -1.43 -2.75 18.75
C LYS A 137 -1.82 -4.00 19.51
N SER A 138 -0.89 -4.96 19.70
CA SER A 138 -1.21 -6.19 20.42
C SER A 138 -1.57 -5.93 21.87
N ALA A 139 -0.82 -5.05 22.55
CA ALA A 139 -1.14 -4.65 23.92
C ALA A 139 -2.44 -3.84 24.00
N ALA A 140 -2.66 -2.88 23.09
CA ALA A 140 -3.81 -1.99 23.15
C ALA A 140 -5.15 -2.67 22.84
N PHE A 141 -5.13 -3.68 21.98
CA PHE A 141 -6.35 -4.36 21.51
C PHE A 141 -6.47 -5.79 22.04
N ASP A 142 -5.65 -6.18 23.02
CA ASP A 142 -5.62 -7.52 23.62
C ASP A 142 -5.36 -8.64 22.60
N MET A 143 -4.58 -8.36 21.55
CA MET A 143 -4.32 -9.33 20.49
C MET A 143 -3.27 -10.34 20.95
N PRO A 144 -3.52 -11.66 20.84
CA PRO A 144 -2.62 -12.69 21.36
C PRO A 144 -1.48 -12.95 20.39
N LEU A 145 -0.60 -11.99 20.16
CA LEU A 145 0.50 -12.14 19.19
C LEU A 145 1.77 -12.68 19.86
N ALA A 146 2.40 -13.68 19.27
CA ALA A 146 3.82 -13.95 19.43
C ALA A 146 4.55 -13.23 18.29
N ILE A 147 5.36 -12.23 18.59
CA ILE A 147 6.00 -11.34 17.62
C ILE A 147 7.46 -11.73 17.46
N SER A 148 7.90 -11.96 16.22
CA SER A 148 9.32 -12.21 15.90
C SER A 148 9.72 -11.52 14.61
N ARG A 149 11.03 -11.30 14.45
CA ARG A 149 11.64 -10.77 13.23
C ARG A 149 12.29 -11.94 12.47
N PRO A 150 12.01 -12.12 11.18
CA PRO A 150 12.73 -13.09 10.36
C PRO A 150 14.22 -12.71 10.28
N ILE A 151 15.09 -13.71 10.09
CA ILE A 151 16.55 -13.48 10.04
C ILE A 151 16.94 -12.64 8.82
N ASP A 152 16.27 -12.86 7.69
CA ASP A 152 16.49 -12.17 6.42
C ASP A 152 15.22 -12.13 5.57
N GLU A 153 15.36 -11.57 4.36
CA GLU A 153 14.27 -11.43 3.38
C GLU A 153 13.76 -12.78 2.87
N SER A 154 14.64 -13.79 2.77
CA SER A 154 14.27 -15.13 2.34
C SER A 154 13.34 -15.78 3.36
N ALA A 155 13.69 -15.71 4.64
CA ALA A 155 12.85 -16.17 5.74
C ALA A 155 11.54 -15.38 5.83
N ARG A 156 11.58 -14.06 5.62
CA ARG A 156 10.38 -13.21 5.60
C ARG A 156 9.36 -13.67 4.56
N LEU A 157 9.82 -14.09 3.38
CA LEU A 157 8.96 -14.63 2.33
C LEU A 157 8.53 -16.07 2.62
N ALA A 158 9.45 -16.92 3.05
CA ALA A 158 9.18 -18.35 3.21
C ALA A 158 8.24 -18.67 4.39
N LEU A 159 8.30 -17.93 5.49
CA LEU A 159 7.52 -18.24 6.70
C LEU A 159 6.00 -18.18 6.45
N PRO A 160 5.43 -17.09 5.88
CA PRO A 160 4.00 -17.05 5.57
C PRO A 160 3.53 -18.08 4.54
N HIS A 161 4.40 -18.50 3.61
CA HIS A 161 4.07 -19.53 2.63
C HIS A 161 4.06 -20.95 3.22
N ASN A 162 4.85 -21.22 4.26
CA ASN A 162 5.02 -22.55 4.82
C ASN A 162 4.23 -22.79 6.11
N PHE A 163 3.83 -21.72 6.80
CA PHE A 163 3.16 -21.78 8.09
C PHE A 163 1.97 -20.82 8.12
N ARG A 164 0.92 -21.20 8.84
CA ARG A 164 -0.21 -20.34 9.15
C ARG A 164 0.22 -19.34 10.22
N VAL A 165 0.76 -18.22 9.78
CA VAL A 165 1.20 -17.11 10.63
C VAL A 165 0.49 -15.82 10.20
N ALA A 166 0.32 -14.89 11.13
CA ALA A 166 0.09 -13.50 10.78
C ALA A 166 1.41 -12.88 10.34
N PHE A 167 1.39 -11.89 9.44
CA PHE A 167 2.63 -11.29 8.95
C PHE A 167 2.46 -9.82 8.59
N TRP A 168 3.47 -9.02 8.86
CA TRP A 168 3.49 -7.62 8.47
C TRP A 168 3.90 -7.47 7.01
N ASN A 169 3.13 -6.74 6.22
CA ASN A 169 3.46 -6.47 4.83
C ASN A 169 2.92 -5.12 4.34
N LEU A 170 3.47 -4.65 3.23
CA LEU A 170 2.92 -3.55 2.44
C LEU A 170 2.05 -4.13 1.31
N ALA A 171 0.80 -3.71 1.23
CA ALA A 171 -0.14 -4.04 0.17
C ALA A 171 -0.54 -2.77 -0.61
N PRO A 172 -0.80 -2.84 -1.93
CA PRO A 172 -0.70 -4.02 -2.78
C PRO A 172 0.76 -4.40 -3.10
N GLY A 173 1.05 -5.68 -3.39
CA GLY A 173 2.41 -6.15 -3.67
C GLY A 173 2.49 -7.62 -4.10
N LEU A 174 3.58 -7.99 -4.80
CA LEU A 174 3.73 -9.31 -5.44
C LEU A 174 4.20 -10.44 -4.51
N ASN A 175 4.81 -10.10 -3.37
CA ASN A 175 5.50 -11.05 -2.49
C ASN A 175 4.62 -12.21 -1.96
N PHE A 176 3.34 -11.94 -1.77
CA PHE A 176 2.37 -12.87 -1.20
C PHE A 176 1.11 -13.00 -2.07
N LEU A 177 1.26 -12.75 -3.37
CA LEU A 177 0.16 -12.80 -4.34
C LEU A 177 -0.64 -14.13 -4.23
N PRO A 178 -0.02 -15.33 -4.15
CA PRO A 178 -0.79 -16.58 -4.05
C PRO A 178 -1.69 -16.67 -2.80
N MET A 179 -1.31 -16.01 -1.70
CA MET A 179 -2.01 -16.04 -0.42
C MET A 179 -3.21 -15.09 -0.36
N ARG A 180 -3.32 -14.17 -1.33
CA ARG A 180 -4.35 -13.12 -1.38
C ARG A 180 -4.53 -12.43 -0.02
N MET A 181 -3.41 -11.93 0.52
CA MET A 181 -3.31 -11.37 1.85
C MET A 181 -4.49 -10.45 2.25
N VAL A 182 -5.08 -10.72 3.42
CA VAL A 182 -6.16 -9.93 4.00
C VAL A 182 -5.58 -9.04 5.10
N ALA A 183 -5.64 -7.72 4.90
CA ALA A 183 -5.16 -6.74 5.87
C ALA A 183 -6.08 -6.68 7.09
N VAL A 184 -5.50 -6.75 8.30
CA VAL A 184 -6.21 -6.45 9.54
C VAL A 184 -6.43 -4.94 9.61
N GLN A 185 -7.70 -4.55 9.60
CA GLN A 185 -8.16 -3.17 9.68
C GLN A 185 -8.13 -2.71 11.14
N PHE A 186 -7.35 -1.67 11.41
CA PHE A 186 -7.27 -0.95 12.70
C PHE A 186 -8.06 0.36 12.61
N PRO A 187 -8.33 1.06 13.74
CA PRO A 187 -8.96 2.38 13.70
C PRO A 187 -8.18 3.35 12.79
N PRO A 188 -8.85 4.32 12.13
CA PRO A 188 -8.20 5.28 11.23
C PRO A 188 -7.03 6.01 11.88
N GLN A 189 -6.02 6.40 11.08
CA GLN A 189 -4.80 7.03 11.60
C GLN A 189 -5.10 8.29 12.41
N ASP A 190 -4.46 8.38 13.58
CA ASP A 190 -4.33 9.62 14.35
C ASP A 190 -2.93 10.20 14.13
N ASN A 191 -2.82 11.20 13.25
CA ASN A 191 -1.55 11.81 12.89
C ASN A 191 -0.85 12.50 14.07
N VAL A 192 -1.60 13.02 15.04
CA VAL A 192 -1.03 13.71 16.20
C VAL A 192 -0.41 12.69 17.15
N ALA A 193 -1.13 11.60 17.42
CA ALA A 193 -0.63 10.49 18.23
C ALA A 193 0.61 9.84 17.59
N TRP A 194 0.57 9.62 16.27
CA TRP A 194 1.69 9.03 15.52
C TRP A 194 2.96 9.89 15.57
N ALA A 195 2.82 11.22 15.51
CA ALA A 195 3.94 12.15 15.64
C ALA A 195 4.61 12.09 17.03
N GLN A 196 3.91 11.54 18.03
CA GLN A 196 4.38 11.35 19.40
C GLN A 196 4.77 9.89 19.71
N GLY A 197 4.76 9.00 18.71
CA GLY A 197 5.16 7.60 18.87
C GLY A 197 4.03 6.64 19.28
N ASP A 198 2.79 7.10 19.36
CA ASP A 198 1.61 6.23 19.50
C ASP A 198 1.13 5.77 18.13
N LEU A 199 1.41 4.50 17.83
CA LEU A 199 1.18 3.83 16.55
C LEU A 199 0.01 2.83 16.63
N ARG A 200 -0.90 2.97 17.59
CA ARG A 200 -2.03 2.04 17.78
C ARG A 200 -3.06 2.13 16.65
N THR A 201 -3.26 3.29 16.04
CA THR A 201 -4.14 3.47 14.88
C THR A 201 -3.48 3.03 13.58
N MET A 202 -4.25 2.81 12.52
CA MET A 202 -3.77 2.38 11.19
C MET A 202 -2.73 3.36 10.63
N PHE A 203 -1.78 2.89 9.83
CA PHE A 203 -1.02 3.78 8.95
C PHE A 203 -1.93 4.22 7.81
N ALA A 204 -2.26 5.51 7.71
CA ALA A 204 -2.86 6.05 6.50
C ALA A 204 -1.84 5.82 5.39
N GLY A 205 -2.25 5.07 4.37
CA GLY A 205 -1.35 4.66 3.33
C GLY A 205 -0.66 5.84 2.66
N SER A 206 0.46 5.58 2.00
CA SER A 206 1.05 6.60 1.13
C SER A 206 0.37 6.52 -0.23
N LEU A 207 -0.16 7.65 -0.70
CA LEU A 207 -0.54 7.79 -2.11
C LEU A 207 0.73 7.74 -2.95
N SER A 208 0.78 6.84 -3.93
CA SER A 208 1.88 6.81 -4.89
C SER A 208 1.81 8.06 -5.76
N GLU A 209 2.80 8.95 -5.64
CA GLU A 209 2.88 10.18 -6.41
C GLU A 209 3.27 9.93 -7.87
N LYS A 210 2.79 10.78 -8.78
CA LYS A 210 3.17 10.78 -10.20
C LYS A 210 4.13 11.95 -10.43
N LEU A 211 5.37 11.64 -10.81
CA LEU A 211 6.41 12.64 -11.06
C LEU A 211 6.72 12.74 -12.55
N VAL A 212 6.72 13.95 -13.09
CA VAL A 212 7.11 14.23 -14.49
C VAL A 212 8.24 15.24 -14.57
N SER A 213 9.01 15.19 -15.66
CA SER A 213 9.95 16.27 -15.99
C SER A 213 9.18 17.57 -16.25
N ARG A 214 9.71 18.71 -15.79
CA ARG A 214 9.08 20.02 -16.01
C ARG A 214 8.92 20.34 -17.49
N ASP A 215 9.91 19.98 -18.31
CA ASP A 215 9.90 20.25 -19.75
C ASP A 215 8.79 19.48 -20.47
N LEU A 216 8.29 18.38 -19.88
CA LEU A 216 7.23 17.58 -20.49
C LEU A 216 5.92 18.35 -20.63
N SER A 217 5.66 19.31 -19.73
CA SER A 217 4.49 20.18 -19.83
C SER A 217 4.50 21.09 -21.07
N VAL A 218 5.69 21.39 -21.61
CA VAL A 218 5.86 22.20 -22.82
C VAL A 218 5.98 21.30 -24.06
N LEU A 219 6.73 20.21 -23.94
CA LEU A 219 7.04 19.32 -25.06
C LEU A 219 5.88 18.38 -25.43
N ALA A 220 5.10 17.95 -24.44
CA ALA A 220 3.98 17.04 -24.62
C ALA A 220 2.88 17.28 -23.58
N PRO A 221 2.16 18.43 -23.64
CA PRO A 221 1.06 18.73 -22.71
C PRO A 221 0.02 17.60 -22.58
N PRO A 222 -0.41 16.92 -23.66
CA PRO A 222 -1.38 15.81 -23.54
C PRO A 222 -0.87 14.63 -22.71
N VAL A 223 0.44 14.36 -22.69
CA VAL A 223 1.00 13.30 -21.84
C VAL A 223 0.92 13.68 -20.37
N VAL A 224 1.16 14.94 -20.04
CA VAL A 224 1.02 15.44 -18.66
C VAL A 224 -0.42 15.39 -18.20
N GLU A 225 -1.37 15.73 -19.08
CA GLU A 225 -2.79 15.64 -18.78
C GLU A 225 -3.26 14.19 -18.61
N LEU A 226 -2.82 13.28 -19.48
CA LEU A 226 -3.07 11.84 -19.33
C LEU A 226 -2.56 11.33 -17.98
N LEU A 227 -1.33 11.68 -17.61
CA LEU A 227 -0.75 11.30 -16.32
C LEU A 227 -1.49 11.94 -15.15
N THR A 228 -2.03 13.15 -15.32
CA THR A 228 -2.85 13.81 -14.30
C THR A 228 -4.15 13.05 -14.07
N ASN A 229 -4.83 12.64 -15.15
CA ASN A 229 -6.11 11.93 -15.13
C ASN A 229 -5.97 10.43 -14.83
N PHE A 230 -4.78 9.86 -14.98
CA PHE A 230 -4.51 8.45 -14.71
C PHE A 230 -4.77 8.12 -13.23
N GLU A 231 -5.77 7.28 -13.00
CA GLU A 231 -6.17 6.84 -11.67
C GLU A 231 -6.67 5.39 -11.71
N VAL A 232 -6.01 4.51 -10.96
CA VAL A 232 -6.36 3.10 -10.80
C VAL A 232 -6.72 2.80 -9.36
N SER A 233 -7.88 2.18 -9.12
CA SER A 233 -8.31 1.80 -7.78
C SER A 233 -7.48 0.64 -7.20
N ASN A 234 -7.57 0.43 -5.88
CA ASN A 234 -7.00 -0.75 -5.22
C ASN A 234 -7.48 -2.05 -5.90
N ALA A 235 -8.78 -2.17 -6.22
CA ALA A 235 -9.32 -3.37 -6.85
C ALA A 235 -8.76 -3.62 -8.25
N VAL A 236 -8.58 -2.57 -9.05
CA VAL A 236 -7.92 -2.67 -10.36
C VAL A 236 -6.45 -3.04 -10.18
N THR A 237 -5.76 -2.42 -9.22
CA THR A 237 -4.34 -2.70 -8.95
C THR A 237 -4.13 -4.14 -8.51
N ASP A 238 -4.97 -4.65 -7.62
CA ASP A 238 -4.96 -6.04 -7.21
C ASP A 238 -5.22 -6.96 -8.40
N GLN A 239 -6.27 -6.71 -9.18
CA GLN A 239 -6.55 -7.49 -10.40
C GLN A 239 -5.35 -7.48 -11.35
N LEU A 240 -4.75 -6.32 -11.60
CA LEU A 240 -3.59 -6.19 -12.46
C LEU A 240 -2.39 -6.98 -11.90
N LEU A 241 -2.14 -6.94 -10.60
CA LEU A 241 -1.08 -7.73 -10.00
C LEU A 241 -1.36 -9.25 -10.07
N PHE A 242 -2.62 -9.67 -9.94
CA PHE A 242 -3.05 -11.07 -10.02
C PHE A 242 -3.03 -11.63 -11.46
N ASP A 243 -3.56 -10.87 -12.41
CA ASP A 243 -3.81 -11.31 -13.79
C ASP A 243 -2.61 -11.04 -14.72
N LEU A 244 -1.72 -10.11 -14.35
CA LEU A 244 -0.59 -9.66 -15.19
C LEU A 244 0.76 -10.17 -14.72
N VAL A 245 0.80 -11.32 -14.04
CA VAL A 245 2.05 -12.07 -13.90
C VAL A 245 2.50 -12.48 -15.31
N ASP A 246 3.29 -11.60 -15.92
CA ASP A 246 4.26 -11.88 -16.97
C ASP A 246 3.79 -11.90 -18.45
N SER A 247 2.95 -10.95 -18.91
CA SER A 247 2.96 -10.61 -20.35
C SER A 247 2.38 -9.24 -20.74
N ASN A 248 3.03 -8.57 -21.71
CA ASN A 248 2.47 -7.40 -22.42
C ASN A 248 1.09 -7.70 -23.03
N GLN A 249 0.81 -8.97 -23.37
CA GLN A 249 -0.43 -9.39 -23.98
C GLN A 249 -1.60 -9.30 -23.00
N SER A 250 -1.41 -9.70 -21.73
CA SER A 250 -2.43 -9.59 -20.69
C SER A 250 -2.79 -8.12 -20.41
N MET A 251 -1.79 -7.22 -20.42
CA MET A 251 -2.03 -5.77 -20.29
C MET A 251 -2.86 -5.22 -21.45
N CYS A 252 -2.52 -5.58 -22.69
CA CYS A 252 -3.30 -5.20 -23.86
C CYS A 252 -4.75 -5.70 -23.79
N GLN A 253 -4.95 -6.96 -23.38
CA GLN A 253 -6.29 -7.53 -23.21
C GLN A 253 -7.08 -6.81 -22.12
N TRP A 254 -6.43 -6.47 -21.01
CA TRP A 254 -7.05 -5.68 -19.95
C TRP A 254 -7.47 -4.31 -20.47
N LEU A 255 -6.61 -3.59 -21.19
CA LEU A 255 -6.95 -2.29 -21.80
C LEU A 255 -8.15 -2.42 -22.76
N LEU A 256 -8.15 -3.40 -23.65
CA LEU A 256 -9.27 -3.61 -24.58
C LEU A 256 -10.59 -3.91 -23.84
N SER A 257 -10.52 -4.65 -22.72
CA SER A 257 -11.70 -5.06 -21.96
C SER A 257 -12.21 -3.97 -20.99
N ASN A 258 -11.35 -3.02 -20.61
CA ASN A 258 -11.63 -2.02 -19.57
C ASN A 258 -11.65 -0.58 -20.09
N ARG A 259 -12.10 -0.37 -21.33
CA ARG A 259 -12.17 0.97 -21.95
C ARG A 259 -12.92 1.99 -21.09
N ALA A 260 -13.98 1.59 -20.40
CA ALA A 260 -14.74 2.46 -19.52
C ALA A 260 -13.93 3.02 -18.34
N ILE A 261 -12.85 2.34 -17.93
CA ILE A 261 -11.97 2.76 -16.83
C ILE A 261 -10.99 3.82 -17.32
N TRP A 262 -10.33 3.59 -18.47
CA TRP A 262 -9.23 4.45 -18.92
C TRP A 262 -9.60 5.48 -19.98
N SER A 263 -10.78 5.40 -20.60
CA SER A 263 -11.12 6.34 -21.68
C SER A 263 -11.19 7.79 -21.20
N SER A 264 -11.53 8.02 -19.93
CA SER A 264 -11.49 9.34 -19.30
C SER A 264 -10.08 9.82 -18.98
N TRP A 265 -9.08 8.93 -18.99
CA TRP A 265 -7.67 9.31 -18.79
C TRP A 265 -7.10 9.95 -20.04
N ILE A 266 -7.60 9.60 -21.24
CA ILE A 266 -7.14 10.16 -22.50
C ILE A 266 -7.68 11.59 -22.64
N PRO A 267 -6.80 12.61 -22.78
CA PRO A 267 -7.22 13.98 -23.04
C PRO A 267 -7.99 14.11 -24.36
N ASP A 268 -8.84 15.12 -24.47
CA ASP A 268 -9.42 15.48 -25.76
C ASP A 268 -8.30 16.01 -26.67
N GLU A 269 -7.95 15.26 -27.72
CA GLU A 269 -6.90 15.63 -28.69
C GLU A 269 -7.16 16.95 -29.41
N THR A 270 -8.41 17.44 -29.33
CA THR A 270 -8.84 18.71 -29.88
C THR A 270 -8.86 19.84 -28.85
N GLN A 271 -8.50 19.60 -27.59
CA GLN A 271 -8.39 20.63 -26.55
C GLN A 271 -6.95 21.14 -26.46
N CYS A 272 -6.62 22.14 -27.28
CA CYS A 272 -5.25 22.64 -27.37
C CYS A 272 -4.89 23.55 -26.19
N SER A 273 -3.65 23.47 -25.74
CA SER A 273 -3.08 24.33 -24.70
C SER A 273 -2.60 25.68 -25.27
N PRO A 274 -2.45 26.73 -24.44
CA PRO A 274 -1.85 28.00 -24.87
C PRO A 274 -0.50 27.79 -25.58
N GLY A 275 -0.32 28.45 -26.73
CA GLY A 275 0.85 28.27 -27.60
C GLY A 275 0.69 27.17 -28.66
N PHE A 276 -0.36 26.37 -28.56
CA PHE A 276 -0.77 25.38 -29.56
C PHE A 276 -2.12 25.79 -30.16
N GLY A 277 -2.45 25.23 -31.32
CA GLY A 277 -3.78 25.37 -31.90
C GLY A 277 -4.19 24.15 -32.71
N LEU A 278 -5.49 24.07 -33.02
CA LEU A 278 -6.09 23.01 -33.82
C LEU A 278 -5.38 22.88 -35.17
N HIS A 279 -5.10 21.66 -35.57
CA HIS A 279 -4.29 21.33 -36.73
C HIS A 279 -4.78 20.05 -37.41
N TYR A 280 -4.88 20.07 -38.73
CA TYR A 280 -5.24 18.89 -39.50
C TYR A 280 -4.06 17.92 -39.61
N ILE A 281 -4.21 16.73 -39.00
CA ILE A 281 -3.15 15.71 -38.86
C ILE A 281 -2.56 15.33 -40.22
N SER A 282 -3.38 15.23 -41.25
CA SER A 282 -3.00 14.82 -42.61
C SER A 282 -2.54 15.96 -43.52
N GLY A 283 -2.94 17.21 -43.23
CA GLY A 283 -2.88 18.33 -44.17
C GLY A 283 -1.85 19.40 -43.85
N GLY A 284 -1.32 19.44 -42.62
CA GLY A 284 -0.30 20.43 -42.26
C GLY A 284 -0.83 21.84 -41.98
N GLU A 285 -2.13 22.11 -42.20
CA GLU A 285 -2.79 23.40 -41.97
C GLU A 285 -3.44 23.49 -40.58
N TYR A 286 -3.54 24.71 -40.04
CA TYR A 286 -4.30 24.97 -38.81
C TYR A 286 -5.79 25.06 -39.11
N ALA A 287 -6.60 24.50 -38.22
CA ALA A 287 -8.05 24.56 -38.31
C ALA A 287 -8.59 25.72 -37.46
N ALA A 288 -9.71 26.29 -37.90
CA ALA A 288 -10.40 27.39 -37.20
C ALA A 288 -11.53 26.90 -36.28
N SER A 289 -11.93 25.63 -36.37
CA SER A 289 -13.03 25.04 -35.59
C SER A 289 -12.85 23.53 -35.37
N ARG A 290 -13.65 22.95 -34.46
CA ARG A 290 -13.69 21.51 -34.13
C ARG A 290 -14.77 20.73 -34.91
N GLU A 291 -14.93 21.01 -36.20
CA GLU A 291 -15.94 20.33 -37.03
C GLU A 291 -15.53 18.91 -37.41
N ASP A 292 -14.25 18.69 -37.74
CA ASP A 292 -13.70 17.41 -38.21
C ASP A 292 -12.88 16.70 -37.13
N LEU A 293 -13.50 16.39 -35.99
CA LEU A 293 -12.80 15.91 -34.78
C LEU A 293 -11.80 14.78 -35.01
N ASP A 294 -12.12 13.82 -35.88
CA ASP A 294 -11.26 12.65 -36.17
C ASP A 294 -9.99 13.00 -37.00
N LEU A 295 -9.92 14.21 -37.53
CA LEU A 295 -8.82 14.70 -38.37
C LEU A 295 -7.98 15.78 -37.67
N LEU A 296 -8.37 16.17 -36.46
CA LEU A 296 -7.79 17.29 -35.73
C LEU A 296 -6.91 16.82 -34.59
N GLY A 297 -5.79 17.49 -34.42
CA GLY A 297 -4.94 17.41 -33.24
C GLY A 297 -4.41 18.78 -32.86
N CYS A 298 -3.52 18.84 -31.87
CA CYS A 298 -2.90 20.09 -31.43
C CYS A 298 -1.46 20.19 -31.91
N LYS A 299 -1.10 21.34 -32.49
CA LYS A 299 0.27 21.64 -32.94
C LYS A 299 0.70 23.01 -32.46
N ALA A 300 1.97 23.13 -32.09
CA ALA A 300 2.56 24.40 -31.67
C ALA A 300 2.43 25.44 -32.80
N CYS A 301 1.93 26.63 -32.50
CA CYS A 301 1.72 27.65 -33.51
C CYS A 301 3.05 28.03 -34.19
N SER A 302 3.03 28.06 -35.52
CA SER A 302 4.21 28.40 -36.32
C SER A 302 4.59 29.86 -36.11
N SER A 303 5.88 30.18 -36.29
CA SER A 303 6.37 31.56 -36.17
C SER A 303 5.52 32.54 -36.98
N GLY A 304 5.12 33.64 -36.35
CA GLY A 304 4.24 34.65 -36.94
C GLY A 304 2.75 34.45 -36.65
N ARG A 305 2.36 33.32 -36.06
CA ARG A 305 1.00 33.09 -35.55
C ARG A 305 0.97 33.13 -34.02
N TYR A 306 -0.18 33.44 -33.45
CA TYR A 306 -0.39 33.33 -32.00
C TYR A 306 -1.57 32.40 -31.69
N SER A 307 -1.54 31.82 -30.50
CA SER A 307 -2.58 30.91 -30.01
C SER A 307 -3.73 31.73 -29.45
N GLU A 308 -4.92 31.56 -30.01
CA GLU A 308 -6.15 32.26 -29.61
C GLU A 308 -7.17 31.26 -29.05
N GLN A 309 -7.91 31.65 -28.01
CA GLN A 309 -8.86 30.77 -27.34
C GLN A 309 -10.19 30.71 -28.10
N LEU A 310 -10.63 29.50 -28.44
CA LEU A 310 -11.91 29.23 -29.09
C LEU A 310 -12.86 28.54 -28.09
N PHE A 311 -14.12 28.97 -28.04
CA PHE A 311 -15.17 28.31 -27.25
C PHE A 311 -16.24 27.71 -28.16
N ASP A 312 -16.59 26.45 -27.93
CA ASP A 312 -17.65 25.73 -28.63
C ASP A 312 -18.43 24.79 -27.68
N GLN A 313 -19.24 23.90 -28.26
CA GLN A 313 -20.11 22.98 -27.51
C GLN A 313 -19.34 21.94 -26.67
N ARG A 314 -18.04 21.74 -26.92
CA ARG A 314 -17.14 20.84 -26.19
C ARG A 314 -16.28 21.58 -25.16
N GLY A 315 -16.56 22.87 -24.92
CA GLY A 315 -15.79 23.71 -24.01
C GLY A 315 -14.81 24.60 -24.76
N TYR A 316 -13.64 24.84 -24.16
CA TYR A 316 -12.62 25.70 -24.76
C TYR A 316 -11.50 24.89 -25.42
N THR A 317 -10.88 25.48 -26.43
CA THR A 317 -9.66 25.01 -27.10
C THR A 317 -8.87 26.23 -27.59
N HIS A 318 -7.82 26.02 -28.40
CA HIS A 318 -7.08 27.09 -29.04
C HIS A 318 -6.92 26.87 -30.56
N THR A 319 -6.89 27.96 -31.31
CA THR A 319 -6.56 28.02 -32.75
C THR A 319 -5.26 28.82 -32.95
N CYS A 320 -4.62 28.70 -34.11
CA CYS A 320 -3.44 29.50 -34.45
C CYS A 320 -3.76 30.51 -35.56
N ASP A 321 -3.83 31.78 -35.21
CA ASP A 321 -4.12 32.89 -36.13
C ASP A 321 -2.87 33.68 -36.51
#